data_AF-A0A1I7AEP2-F1
#
_entry.id   AF-A0A1I7AEP2-F1
#
_cell.length_a   1.000
_cell.length_b   1.000
_cell.length_c   1.000
_cell.angle_alpha   90.00
_cell.angle_beta   90.00
_cell.angle_gamma   90.00
#
_symmetry.space_group_name_H-M   'P 1'
#
loop_
_entity.id
_entity.type
_entity.pdbx_description
1 polymer ?
#
loop_
_entity_poly.entity_id
_entity_poly.type
_entity_poly.pdbx_seq_one_letter_code
_entity_poly.pdbx_strand_id
1 'polypeptide(L)'
;MSTNSSAADSGIAANASAAILVGRVLISILFILAGFGKLTAIGGTAGFFESLGLPMPTVTAVVVGLVEFFGGLAVLVGFKTRIAAILLAVFTLGATAVAHLDFSQAGNALMLQKNLGLVGGFLFLAVIGAGAYSIDGRGR
;
A
#
# COMPACT_ATOMS: atom_id res chain seq x y z
N MET A 1 45.25 14.75 1.84
CA MET A 1 44.69 13.40 2.01
C MET A 1 43.18 13.50 1.80
N SER A 2 42.70 13.35 0.56
CA SER A 2 41.28 13.38 0.21
C SER A 2 40.74 11.96 0.37
N THR A 3 40.07 11.66 1.48
CA THR A 3 39.52 10.33 1.73
C THR A 3 38.30 10.07 0.83
N ASN A 4 38.11 8.81 0.43
CA ASN A 4 37.06 8.26 -0.44
C ASN A 4 35.60 8.42 0.09
N SER A 5 35.27 9.52 0.76
CA SER A 5 33.95 9.75 1.37
C SER A 5 32.82 9.77 0.33
N SER A 6 33.07 10.26 -0.89
CA SER A 6 32.05 10.31 -1.94
C SER A 6 31.65 8.93 -2.48
N ALA A 7 32.59 7.99 -2.58
CA ALA A 7 32.32 6.64 -3.05
C ALA A 7 31.50 5.85 -2.03
N ALA A 8 31.83 5.96 -0.74
CA ALA A 8 31.07 5.35 0.34
C ALA A 8 29.65 5.92 0.45
N ASP A 9 29.50 7.25 0.37
CA ASP A 9 28.19 7.93 0.41
C ASP A 9 27.31 7.52 -0.78
N SER A 10 27.90 7.41 -1.98
CA SER A 10 27.17 6.94 -3.17
C SER A 10 26.71 5.48 -3.04
N GLY A 11 27.52 4.61 -2.42
CA GLY A 11 27.16 3.22 -2.15
C GLY A 11 26.00 3.10 -1.14
N ILE A 12 26.01 3.89 -0.08
CA ILE A 12 24.93 3.94 0.91
C ILE A 12 23.63 4.44 0.27
N ALA A 13 23.69 5.49 -0.55
CA ALA A 13 22.52 6.03 -1.25
C ALA A 13 21.92 5.03 -2.27
N ALA A 14 22.76 4.28 -2.97
CA ALA A 14 22.32 3.23 -3.90
C ALA A 14 21.63 2.06 -3.16
N ASN A 15 22.25 1.58 -2.07
CA ASN A 15 21.67 0.53 -1.24
C ASN A 15 20.33 0.95 -0.62
N ALA A 16 20.23 2.21 -0.16
CA ALA A 16 18.97 2.77 0.34
C ALA A 16 17.90 2.81 -0.75
N SER A 17 18.25 3.20 -1.97
CA SER A 17 17.31 3.24 -3.10
C SER A 17 16.80 1.85 -3.51
N ALA A 18 17.68 0.83 -3.47
CA ALA A 18 17.30 -0.56 -3.69
C ALA A 18 16.36 -1.07 -2.58
N ALA A 19 16.66 -0.78 -1.31
CA ALA A 19 15.81 -1.14 -0.19
C ALA A 19 14.41 -0.48 -0.28
N ILE A 20 14.34 0.79 -0.70
CA ILE A 20 13.07 1.50 -0.92
C ILE A 20 12.26 0.85 -2.05
N LEU A 21 12.91 0.43 -3.14
CA LEU A 21 12.23 -0.30 -4.21
C LEU A 21 11.65 -1.63 -3.71
N VAL A 22 12.45 -2.44 -3.01
CA VAL A 22 12.01 -3.71 -2.45
C VAL A 22 10.85 -3.49 -1.47
N GLY A 23 10.96 -2.51 -0.58
CA GLY A 23 9.90 -2.13 0.35
C GLY A 23 8.59 -1.78 -0.38
N ARG A 24 8.67 -0.97 -1.44
CA ARG A 24 7.51 -0.63 -2.27
C ARG A 24 6.88 -1.86 -2.91
N VAL A 25 7.68 -2.75 -3.50
CA VAL A 25 7.18 -4.00 -4.11
C VAL A 25 6.44 -4.84 -3.07
N LEU A 26 7.04 -5.08 -1.92
CA LEU A 26 6.48 -5.95 -0.88
C LEU A 26 5.18 -5.42 -0.27
N ILE A 27 5.06 -4.11 -0.06
CA ILE A 27 3.82 -3.53 0.49
C ILE A 27 2.74 -3.34 -0.58
N SER A 28 3.12 -2.96 -1.81
CA SER A 28 2.15 -2.68 -2.88
C SER A 28 1.54 -3.95 -3.46
N ILE A 29 2.30 -5.05 -3.54
CA ILE A 29 1.80 -6.30 -4.12
C ILE A 29 0.55 -6.81 -3.39
N LEU A 30 0.48 -6.63 -2.06
CA LEU A 30 -0.69 -7.01 -1.28
C LEU A 30 -1.95 -6.25 -1.69
N PHE A 31 -1.83 -4.96 -2.04
CA PHE A 31 -2.94 -4.14 -2.53
C PHE A 31 -3.29 -4.46 -3.98
N ILE A 32 -2.30 -4.70 -4.83
CA ILE A 32 -2.52 -5.05 -6.23
C ILE A 32 -3.30 -6.36 -6.33
N LEU A 33 -2.87 -7.40 -5.59
CA LEU A 33 -3.56 -8.69 -5.59
C LEU A 33 -4.96 -8.56 -4.96
N ALA A 34 -5.10 -7.84 -3.85
CA ALA A 34 -6.39 -7.64 -3.20
C ALA A 34 -7.38 -6.89 -4.11
N GLY A 35 -6.96 -5.77 -4.69
CA GLY A 35 -7.78 -4.96 -5.58
C GLY A 35 -8.16 -5.70 -6.86
N PHE A 36 -7.21 -6.42 -7.47
CA PHE A 36 -7.49 -7.26 -8.63
C PHE A 36 -8.50 -8.37 -8.32
N GLY A 37 -8.37 -9.03 -7.16
CA GLY A 37 -9.34 -10.03 -6.71
C GLY A 37 -10.74 -9.43 -6.54
N LYS A 38 -10.85 -8.24 -5.96
CA LYS A 38 -12.13 -7.54 -5.79
C LYS A 38 -12.76 -7.14 -7.14
N LEU A 39 -11.95 -6.69 -8.10
CA LEU A 39 -12.42 -6.28 -9.43
C LEU A 39 -12.82 -7.45 -10.32
N THR A 40 -12.18 -8.61 -10.17
CA THR A 40 -12.53 -9.82 -10.94
C THR A 40 -13.64 -10.64 -10.29
N ALA A 41 -13.87 -10.49 -8.98
CA ALA A 41 -14.94 -11.13 -8.23
C ALA A 41 -15.87 -10.11 -7.54
N ILE A 42 -16.41 -9.15 -8.31
CA ILE A 42 -17.26 -8.09 -7.78
C ILE A 42 -18.48 -8.65 -7.06
N GLY A 43 -19.14 -9.68 -7.60
CA GLY A 43 -20.32 -10.28 -6.97
C GLY A 43 -20.04 -10.82 -5.56
N GLY A 44 -18.94 -11.55 -5.39
CA GLY A 44 -18.54 -12.06 -4.07
C GLY A 44 -18.12 -10.96 -3.11
N THR A 45 -17.40 -9.94 -3.60
CA THR A 45 -16.98 -8.78 -2.80
C THR A 45 -18.18 -7.95 -2.36
N ALA A 46 -19.15 -7.74 -3.25
CA ALA A 46 -20.38 -7.03 -2.95
C ALA A 46 -21.20 -7.76 -1.87
N GLY A 47 -21.34 -9.09 -1.96
CA GLY A 47 -22.01 -9.88 -0.92
C GLY A 47 -21.30 -9.80 0.44
N PHE A 48 -19.96 -9.79 0.45
CA PHE A 48 -19.21 -9.55 1.68
C PHE A 48 -19.46 -8.14 2.24
N PHE A 49 -19.42 -7.11 1.40
CA PHE A 49 -19.67 -5.72 1.82
C PHE A 49 -21.12 -5.49 2.28
N GLU A 50 -22.08 -6.22 1.71
CA GLU A 50 -23.46 -6.24 2.19
C GLU A 50 -23.55 -6.81 3.61
N SER A 51 -22.82 -7.89 3.91
CA SER A 51 -22.76 -8.45 5.27
C SER A 51 -22.15 -7.49 6.30
N LEU A 52 -21.31 -6.53 5.85
CA LEU A 52 -20.76 -5.45 6.66
C LEU A 52 -21.71 -4.24 6.80
N GLY A 53 -22.87 -4.27 6.14
CA GLY A 53 -23.85 -3.17 6.17
C GLY A 53 -23.45 -1.95 5.35
N LEU A 54 -22.54 -2.09 4.38
CA LEU A 54 -22.10 -0.97 3.55
C LEU A 54 -23.19 -0.54 2.55
N PRO A 55 -23.45 0.77 2.38
CA PRO A 55 -24.39 1.23 1.39
C PRO A 55 -23.87 0.95 -0.03
N MET A 56 -24.78 0.62 -0.94
CA MET A 56 -24.47 0.29 -2.34
C MET A 56 -23.28 -0.69 -2.49
N PRO A 57 -23.38 -1.93 -1.99
CA PRO A 57 -22.24 -2.85 -1.86
C PRO A 57 -21.47 -3.07 -3.17
N THR A 58 -22.16 -3.17 -4.31
CA THR A 58 -21.55 -3.33 -5.63
C THR A 58 -20.72 -2.12 -6.04
N VAL A 59 -21.22 -0.90 -5.82
CA VAL A 59 -20.49 0.34 -6.14
C VAL A 59 -19.27 0.45 -5.22
N THR A 60 -19.47 0.18 -3.93
CA THR A 60 -18.39 0.20 -2.95
C THR A 60 -17.31 -0.84 -3.27
N ALA A 61 -17.69 -2.05 -3.71
CA ALA A 61 -16.76 -3.09 -4.16
C ALA A 61 -15.89 -2.63 -5.33
N VAL A 62 -16.51 -1.98 -6.33
CA VAL A 62 -15.78 -1.42 -7.47
C VAL A 62 -14.83 -0.32 -7.02
N VAL A 63 -15.30 0.66 -6.24
CA VAL A 63 -14.47 1.79 -5.78
C VAL A 63 -13.29 1.29 -4.94
N VAL A 64 -13.54 0.41 -3.99
CA VAL A 64 -12.49 -0.19 -3.15
C VAL A 64 -11.49 -0.96 -4.01
N GLY A 65 -11.97 -1.81 -4.93
CA GLY A 65 -11.11 -2.56 -5.84
C GLY A 65 -10.22 -1.65 -6.69
N LEU A 66 -10.77 -0.55 -7.22
CA LEU A 66 -10.03 0.44 -7.99
C LEU A 66 -8.97 1.16 -7.14
N VAL A 67 -9.34 1.60 -5.94
CA VAL A 67 -8.42 2.30 -5.02
C VAL A 67 -7.25 1.41 -4.63
N GLU A 68 -7.52 0.16 -4.25
CA GLU A 68 -6.47 -0.78 -3.88
C GLU A 68 -5.57 -1.13 -5.07
N PHE A 69 -6.16 -1.44 -6.23
CA PHE A 69 -5.40 -1.87 -7.40
C PHE A 69 -4.54 -0.74 -7.96
N PHE A 70 -5.15 0.41 -8.28
CA PHE A 70 -4.42 1.54 -8.85
C PHE A 70 -3.56 2.27 -7.84
N GLY A 71 -3.97 2.33 -6.57
CA GLY A 71 -3.13 2.85 -5.48
C GLY A 71 -1.88 1.99 -5.27
N GLY A 72 -2.05 0.66 -5.26
CA GLY A 72 -0.93 -0.28 -5.20
C GLY A 72 0.02 -0.12 -6.39
N LEU A 73 -0.51 -0.04 -7.62
CA LEU A 73 0.29 0.21 -8.81
C LEU A 73 1.04 1.55 -8.75
N ALA A 74 0.39 2.62 -8.29
CA ALA A 74 1.02 3.94 -8.15
C ALA A 74 2.20 3.90 -7.17
N VAL A 75 2.06 3.18 -6.05
CA VAL A 75 3.17 2.96 -5.11
C VAL A 75 4.27 2.12 -5.75
N LEU A 76 3.92 1.03 -6.44
CA LEU A 76 4.88 0.11 -7.07
C LEU A 76 5.78 0.84 -8.07
N VAL A 77 5.19 1.56 -9.02
CA VAL A 77 5.96 2.30 -10.05
C VAL A 77 6.61 3.58 -9.47
N GLY A 78 6.17 4.00 -8.29
CA GLY A 78 6.61 5.21 -7.63
C GLY A 78 6.14 6.47 -8.34
N PHE A 79 4.85 6.54 -8.62
CA PHE A 79 4.17 7.72 -9.15
C PHE A 79 3.37 8.40 -8.04
N LYS A 80 3.69 9.66 -7.74
CA LYS A 80 3.12 10.41 -6.60
C LYS A 80 3.17 9.61 -5.30
N THR A 81 4.30 8.95 -5.05
CA THR A 81 4.47 7.89 -4.04
C THR A 81 4.01 8.33 -2.65
N ARG A 82 4.33 9.56 -2.26
CA ARG A 82 3.95 10.10 -0.93
C ARG A 82 2.44 10.23 -0.79
N ILE A 83 1.77 10.73 -1.83
CA ILE A 83 0.32 10.91 -1.85
C ILE A 83 -0.36 9.55 -1.89
N ALA A 84 0.09 8.65 -2.78
CA ALA A 84 -0.44 7.30 -2.89
C ALA A 84 -0.29 6.50 -1.58
N ALA A 85 0.86 6.61 -0.91
CA ALA A 85 1.11 5.96 0.37
C ALA A 85 0.18 6.49 1.48
N ILE A 86 0.00 7.81 1.60
CA ILE A 86 -0.92 8.39 2.58
C ILE A 86 -2.36 7.94 2.31
N LEU A 87 -2.80 7.98 1.05
CA LEU A 87 -4.14 7.53 0.66
C LEU A 87 -4.37 6.06 1.02
N LEU A 88 -3.42 5.18 0.68
CA LEU A 88 -3.51 3.76 1.02
C LEU A 88 -3.44 3.52 2.52
N ALA A 89 -2.65 4.27 3.28
CA ALA A 89 -2.60 4.18 4.74
C ALA A 89 -3.97 4.51 5.37
N VAL A 90 -4.56 5.65 5.00
CA VAL A 90 -5.88 6.08 5.48
C VAL A 90 -6.96 5.10 5.06
N PHE A 91 -6.94 4.67 3.79
CA PHE A 91 -7.84 3.65 3.27
C PHE A 91 -7.76 2.35 4.08
N THR A 92 -6.54 1.89 4.39
CA THR A 92 -6.31 0.65 5.16
C THR A 92 -6.88 0.76 6.57
N LEU A 93 -6.72 1.91 7.23
CA LEU A 93 -7.33 2.15 8.55
C LEU A 93 -8.86 2.09 8.47
N GLY A 94 -9.46 2.74 7.47
CA GLY A 94 -10.91 2.71 7.26
C GLY A 94 -11.42 1.29 6.97
N ALA A 95 -10.78 0.57 6.05
CA ALA A 95 -11.14 -0.82 5.73
C ALA A 95 -11.02 -1.74 6.95
N THR A 96 -9.99 -1.55 7.78
CA THR A 96 -9.80 -2.32 9.02
C THR A 96 -10.88 -2.02 10.05
N ALA A 97 -11.22 -0.74 10.22
CA ALA A 97 -12.26 -0.31 11.15
C ALA A 97 -13.63 -0.93 10.81
N VAL A 98 -13.92 -1.06 9.51
CA VAL A 98 -15.19 -1.62 9.04
C VAL A 98 -15.19 -3.14 9.07
N ALA A 99 -14.11 -3.80 8.62
CA ALA A 99 -14.14 -5.24 8.35
C ALA A 99 -13.51 -6.13 9.43
N HIS A 100 -12.70 -5.58 10.34
CA HIS A 100 -11.81 -6.40 11.19
C HIS A 100 -11.77 -6.03 12.68
N LEU A 101 -12.72 -5.24 13.19
CA LEU A 101 -12.80 -4.91 14.62
C LEU A 101 -13.65 -5.89 15.43
N ASP A 102 -14.39 -6.80 14.79
CA ASP A 102 -15.09 -7.86 15.49
C ASP A 102 -14.13 -9.01 15.81
N PHE A 103 -13.58 -9.01 17.02
CA PHE A 103 -12.62 -10.03 17.48
C PHE A 103 -13.26 -11.38 17.80
N SER A 104 -14.59 -11.51 17.76
CA SER A 104 -15.26 -12.81 17.87
C SER A 104 -15.09 -13.65 16.60
N GLN A 105 -14.86 -13.00 15.45
CA GLN A 105 -14.60 -13.65 14.18
C GLN A 105 -13.13 -14.07 14.08
N ALA A 106 -12.92 -15.34 13.80
CA ALA A 106 -11.58 -15.90 13.65
C ALA A 106 -10.81 -15.18 12.52
N GLY A 107 -9.56 -14.80 12.80
CA GLY A 107 -8.67 -14.16 11.83
C GLY A 107 -8.71 -12.63 11.81
N ASN A 108 -9.72 -11.98 12.41
CA ASN A 108 -9.80 -10.51 12.43
C ASN A 108 -8.64 -9.85 13.18
N ALA A 109 -8.19 -10.43 14.30
CA ALA A 109 -7.00 -9.96 15.02
C ALA A 109 -5.73 -9.99 14.15
N LEU A 110 -5.56 -11.06 13.35
CA LEU A 110 -4.42 -11.18 12.44
C LEU A 110 -4.51 -10.17 11.29
N MET A 111 -5.70 -9.94 10.74
CA MET A 111 -5.92 -8.93 9.69
C MET A 111 -5.66 -7.52 10.19
N LEU A 112 -6.10 -7.19 11.41
CA LEU A 112 -5.78 -5.93 12.08
C LEU A 112 -4.26 -5.74 12.22
N GLN A 113 -3.54 -6.74 12.72
CA GLN A 113 -2.07 -6.69 12.87
C GLN A 113 -1.37 -6.49 11.53
N LYS A 114 -1.75 -7.25 10.50
CA LYS A 114 -1.23 -7.11 9.14
C LYS A 114 -1.47 -5.70 8.59
N ASN A 115 -2.71 -5.20 8.73
CA ASN A 115 -3.10 -3.89 8.23
C ASN A 115 -2.37 -2.75 8.97
N LEU A 116 -2.15 -2.87 10.29
CA LEU A 116 -1.38 -1.89 11.04
C LEU A 116 0.10 -1.87 10.62
N GLY A 117 0.68 -3.04 10.34
CA GLY A 117 2.01 -3.17 9.76
C GLY A 117 2.12 -2.48 8.38
N LEU A 118 1.11 -2.67 7.52
CA LEU A 118 1.03 -2.01 6.22
C LEU A 118 0.92 -0.49 6.34
N VAL A 119 0.07 0.00 7.25
CA VAL A 119 -0.04 1.43 7.56
C VAL A 119 1.30 2.00 7.98
N GLY A 120 2.03 1.33 8.88
CA GLY A 120 3.38 1.74 9.26
C GLY A 120 4.35 1.79 8.06
N GLY A 121 4.33 0.77 7.21
CA GLY A 121 5.13 0.74 5.97
C GLY A 121 4.82 1.90 5.01
N PHE A 122 3.54 2.21 4.81
CA PHE A 122 3.14 3.35 3.98
C PHE A 122 3.51 4.69 4.61
N LEU A 123 3.39 4.85 5.92
CA LEU A 123 3.81 6.09 6.61
C LEU A 123 5.32 6.30 6.46
N PHE A 124 6.13 5.26 6.62
CA PHE A 124 7.57 5.36 6.34
C PHE A 124 7.83 5.75 4.89
N LEU A 125 7.12 5.15 3.94
CA LEU A 125 7.26 5.50 2.53
C LEU A 125 6.80 6.92 2.21
N ALA A 126 5.78 7.43 2.89
CA ALA A 126 5.31 8.81 2.75
C ALA A 126 6.37 9.83 3.19
N VAL A 127 7.17 9.49 4.21
CA VAL A 127 8.28 10.32 4.69
C VAL A 127 9.49 10.20 3.76
N ILE A 128 9.96 8.97 3.52
CA ILE A 128 11.17 8.69 2.75
C ILE A 128 11.01 9.09 1.27
N GLY A 129 9.84 8.83 0.69
CA GLY A 129 9.56 9.06 -0.72
C GLY A 129 9.93 7.87 -1.62
N ALA A 130 9.99 8.11 -2.92
CA ALA A 130 9.96 7.06 -3.95
C ALA A 130 11.31 6.35 -4.19
N GLY A 131 12.43 6.93 -3.77
CA GLY A 131 13.78 6.45 -4.10
C GLY A 131 14.15 6.63 -5.58
N ALA A 132 15.41 6.35 -5.93
CA ALA A 132 15.94 6.59 -7.28
C ALA A 132 15.27 5.72 -8.37
N TYR A 133 14.85 4.50 -8.04
CA TYR A 133 14.18 3.57 -8.96
C TYR A 133 12.68 3.84 -9.06
N SER A 134 12.28 5.07 -9.39
CA SER A 134 10.87 5.46 -9.45
C SER A 134 10.59 6.45 -10.57
N ILE A 135 9.32 6.58 -10.95
CA ILE A 135 8.89 7.63 -11.90
C ILE A 135 9.11 9.02 -11.27
N ASP A 136 8.81 9.19 -9.98
CA ASP A 136 9.06 10.43 -9.24
C ASP A 136 10.56 10.80 -9.14
N GLY A 137 11.45 9.82 -9.23
CA GLY A 137 12.91 9.97 -9.12
C GLY A 137 13.62 10.33 -10.42
N ARG A 138 12.99 10.14 -11.59
CA ARG A 138 13.58 10.45 -12.91
C ARG A 138 13.75 11.95 -13.21
N GLY A 139 13.25 12.83 -12.35
CA GLY A 139 13.30 14.29 -12.53
C GLY A 139 14.14 15.05 -11.51
N ARG A 140 15.02 14.38 -10.74
CA ARG A 140 15.92 14.99 -9.76
C ARG A 140 17.38 14.75 -10.12
#